data_AF-A0A6J0URH1-F1
#
_entry.id   AF-A0A6J0URH1-F1
#
_cell.length_a   1.000
_cell.length_b   1.000
_cell.length_c   1.000
_cell.angle_alpha   90.00
_cell.angle_beta   90.00
_cell.angle_gamma   90.00
#
_symmetry.space_group_name_H-M   'P 1'
#
loop_
_entity.id
_entity.type
_entity.pdbx_description
1 polymer ?
#
loop_
_entity_poly.entity_id
_entity_poly.type
_entity_poly.pdbx_seq_one_letter_code
_entity_poly.pdbx_strand_id
1 'polypeptide(L)'
;MAAEDAKQKPDDAKPADDKEEKKPLKEKLKDFFQSTMGIYIAIVMTVIFIASAIICIYICVLQWNKTADLRNAMYLVRKFMISKDTSYEQKGDIETIFDADQIAGDLAALALLLNELEAEIVDIRYRLSHDWMAEKNILYRFAKQGSTFWEAKQFCENDKAKIAKIENAEEEILDGW
;
A
#
# COMPACT_ATOMS: atom_id res chain seq x y z
N MET A 1 43.04 -94.14 -50.05
CA MET A 1 42.41 -93.31 -51.09
C MET A 1 40.92 -93.28 -50.78
N ALA A 2 40.36 -92.14 -50.43
CA ALA A 2 38.93 -91.96 -50.28
C ALA A 2 38.57 -90.58 -50.85
N ALA A 3 37.61 -90.58 -51.77
CA ALA A 3 37.09 -89.44 -52.48
C ALA A 3 35.61 -89.23 -52.12
N GLU A 4 35.23 -87.95 -52.21
CA GLU A 4 33.94 -87.43 -52.71
C GLU A 4 32.62 -87.58 -51.92
N ASP A 5 32.07 -86.40 -51.64
CA ASP A 5 30.77 -85.88 -52.11
C ASP A 5 29.52 -85.78 -51.20
N ALA A 6 29.14 -84.50 -51.06
CA ALA A 6 27.85 -83.89 -51.40
C ALA A 6 26.61 -83.99 -50.47
N LYS A 7 26.20 -82.78 -50.05
CA LYS A 7 24.83 -82.20 -49.94
C LYS A 7 23.82 -82.84 -48.97
N GLN A 8 23.30 -82.04 -48.02
CA GLN A 8 22.11 -81.15 -48.15
C GLN A 8 21.59 -80.78 -46.74
N LYS A 9 21.26 -79.50 -46.49
CA LYS A 9 20.44 -79.05 -45.32
C LYS A 9 18.98 -79.51 -45.46
N PRO A 10 18.22 -79.62 -44.36
CA PRO A 10 17.28 -78.55 -43.96
C PRO A 10 17.44 -78.17 -42.48
N ASP A 11 17.42 -76.88 -42.15
CA ASP A 11 16.26 -76.19 -41.56
C ASP A 11 15.87 -76.73 -40.18
N ASP A 12 16.20 -75.95 -39.16
CA ASP A 12 15.28 -75.53 -38.08
C ASP A 12 16.02 -74.42 -37.32
N ALA A 13 15.62 -73.15 -37.54
CA ALA A 13 14.76 -72.40 -36.61
C ALA A 13 15.45 -72.24 -35.23
N LYS A 14 15.81 -71.05 -34.76
CA LYS A 14 15.06 -69.79 -34.75
C LYS A 14 16.01 -68.64 -34.35
N PRO A 15 15.61 -67.39 -34.63
CA PRO A 15 16.47 -66.22 -34.71
C PRO A 15 16.74 -65.59 -33.35
N ALA A 16 17.73 -64.68 -33.37
CA ALA A 16 17.88 -63.59 -32.44
C ALA A 16 16.51 -62.97 -32.09
N ASP A 17 16.09 -63.15 -30.83
CA ASP A 17 15.02 -62.38 -30.24
C ASP A 17 15.70 -61.32 -29.37
N ASP A 18 15.72 -60.11 -29.92
CA ASP A 18 15.97 -58.86 -29.21
C ASP A 18 15.09 -58.81 -27.96
N LYS A 19 15.64 -59.23 -26.83
CA LYS A 19 15.08 -58.87 -25.53
C LYS A 19 16.07 -57.93 -24.88
N GLU A 20 15.93 -56.65 -25.22
CA GLU A 20 16.13 -55.59 -24.25
C GLU A 20 15.23 -55.91 -23.04
N GLU A 21 15.73 -56.73 -22.12
CA GLU A 21 15.16 -56.84 -20.79
C GLU A 21 15.23 -55.44 -20.19
N LYS A 22 14.08 -54.76 -20.20
CA LYS A 22 13.86 -53.54 -19.41
C LYS A 22 14.00 -53.94 -17.95
N LYS A 23 15.24 -53.95 -17.45
CA LYS A 23 15.53 -54.09 -16.01
C LYS A 23 14.59 -53.17 -15.24
N PRO A 24 13.92 -53.67 -14.19
CA PRO A 24 12.98 -52.88 -13.42
C PRO A 24 13.65 -51.60 -12.93
N LEU A 25 12.92 -50.48 -12.96
CA LEU A 25 13.44 -49.13 -12.68
C LEU A 25 14.26 -49.06 -11.38
N LYS A 26 13.89 -49.90 -10.39
CA LYS A 26 14.56 -50.03 -9.10
C LYS A 26 15.98 -50.59 -9.20
N GLU A 27 16.22 -51.57 -10.06
CA GLU A 27 17.56 -52.14 -10.27
C GLU A 27 18.46 -51.17 -11.04
N LYS A 28 17.91 -50.46 -12.04
CA LYS A 28 18.66 -49.39 -12.74
C LYS A 28 19.02 -48.24 -11.79
N LEU A 29 18.14 -47.86 -10.88
CA LEU A 29 18.44 -46.87 -9.84
C LEU A 29 19.57 -47.37 -8.93
N LYS A 30 19.51 -48.63 -8.49
CA LYS A 30 20.48 -49.21 -7.56
C LYS A 30 21.88 -49.32 -8.21
N ASP A 31 21.94 -49.76 -9.46
CA ASP A 31 23.17 -49.81 -10.26
C ASP A 31 23.72 -48.39 -10.54
N PHE A 32 22.83 -47.41 -10.76
CA PHE A 32 23.22 -46.01 -10.97
C PHE A 32 23.81 -45.37 -9.71
N PHE A 33 23.19 -45.56 -8.54
CA PHE A 33 23.71 -45.06 -7.25
C PHE A 33 24.98 -45.79 -6.78
N GLN A 34 25.25 -47.00 -7.28
CA GLN A 34 26.52 -47.72 -7.02
C GLN A 34 27.64 -47.33 -7.99
N SER A 35 27.32 -46.69 -9.11
CA SER A 35 28.31 -46.16 -10.05
C SER A 35 29.00 -44.91 -9.51
N THR A 36 30.30 -44.77 -9.76
CA THR A 36 31.13 -43.61 -9.37
C THR A 36 30.50 -42.27 -9.81
N MET A 37 29.80 -42.25 -10.95
CA MET A 37 29.10 -41.07 -11.45
C MET A 37 27.81 -40.76 -10.68
N GLY A 38 27.07 -41.78 -10.22
CA GLY A 38 25.83 -41.59 -9.47
C GLY A 38 26.06 -41.14 -8.04
N ILE A 39 27.15 -41.60 -7.41
CA ILE A 39 27.59 -41.10 -6.10
C ILE A 39 27.90 -39.60 -6.18
N TYR A 40 28.60 -39.16 -7.23
CA TYR A 40 28.94 -37.75 -7.42
C TYR A 40 27.69 -36.88 -7.59
N ILE A 41 26.72 -37.33 -8.38
CA ILE A 41 25.43 -36.63 -8.57
C ILE A 41 24.64 -36.56 -7.24
N ALA A 42 24.63 -37.62 -6.44
CA ALA A 42 23.97 -37.64 -5.15
C ALA A 42 24.58 -36.65 -4.15
N ILE A 43 25.91 -36.51 -4.15
CA ILE A 43 26.63 -35.54 -3.32
C ILE A 43 26.29 -34.11 -3.77
N VAL A 44 26.29 -33.83 -5.09
CA VAL A 44 25.94 -32.50 -5.60
C VAL A 44 24.49 -32.13 -5.24
N MET A 45 23.54 -33.06 -5.39
CA MET A 45 22.14 -32.81 -5.03
C MET A 45 21.97 -32.55 -3.54
N THR A 46 22.66 -33.30 -2.68
CA THR A 46 22.60 -33.06 -1.22
C THR A 46 23.18 -31.70 -0.84
N VAL A 47 24.28 -31.26 -1.48
CA VAL A 47 24.83 -29.90 -1.28
C VAL A 47 23.83 -28.82 -1.72
N ILE A 48 23.16 -29.01 -2.86
CA ILE A 48 22.12 -28.07 -3.34
C ILE A 48 20.93 -28.02 -2.35
N PHE A 49 20.51 -29.16 -1.80
CA PHE A 49 19.45 -29.22 -0.79
C PHE A 49 19.84 -28.51 0.51
N ILE A 50 21.09 -28.64 0.94
CA ILE A 50 21.60 -27.93 2.11
C ILE A 50 21.64 -26.41 1.84
N ALA A 51 22.14 -26.01 0.66
CA ALA A 51 22.18 -24.60 0.27
C ALA A 51 20.77 -23.99 0.16
N SER A 52 19.80 -24.71 -0.41
CA SER A 52 18.42 -24.24 -0.52
C SER A 52 17.74 -24.12 0.85
N ALA A 53 17.99 -25.07 1.77
CA ALA A 53 17.49 -24.98 3.14
C ALA A 53 18.03 -23.75 3.88
N ILE A 54 19.32 -23.44 3.73
CA ILE A 54 19.94 -22.24 4.31
C ILE A 54 19.29 -20.97 3.76
N ILE A 55 19.06 -20.90 2.44
CA ILE A 55 18.40 -19.75 1.80
C ILE A 55 16.95 -19.61 2.30
N CYS A 56 16.20 -20.71 2.42
CA CYS A 56 14.84 -20.67 2.96
C CYS A 56 14.81 -20.15 4.39
N ILE A 57 15.72 -20.60 5.26
CA ILE A 57 15.84 -20.10 6.64
C ILE A 57 16.15 -18.61 6.64
N TYR A 58 17.10 -18.17 5.80
CA TYR A 58 17.46 -16.76 5.67
C TYR A 58 16.26 -15.89 5.26
N ILE A 59 15.49 -16.32 4.25
CA ILE A 59 14.28 -15.61 3.81
C ILE A 59 13.22 -15.63 4.92
N CYS A 60 13.04 -16.74 5.62
CA CYS A 60 12.09 -16.83 6.75
C CYS A 60 12.43 -15.83 7.87
N VAL A 61 13.70 -15.71 8.26
CA VAL A 61 14.14 -14.75 9.29
C VAL A 61 13.91 -13.31 8.83
N LEU A 62 14.25 -13.00 7.56
CA LEU A 62 13.99 -11.69 6.97
C LEU A 62 12.50 -11.33 6.95
N GLN A 63 11.65 -12.29 6.59
CA GLN A 63 10.20 -12.09 6.58
C GLN A 63 9.64 -11.95 7.99
N TRP A 64 10.18 -12.69 8.97
CA TRP A 64 9.76 -12.62 10.36
C TRP A 64 9.96 -11.24 10.96
N ASN A 65 11.14 -10.63 10.76
CA ASN A 65 11.41 -9.28 11.25
C ASN A 65 10.44 -8.26 10.62
N LYS A 66 10.23 -8.32 9.30
CA LYS A 66 9.26 -7.45 8.62
C LYS A 66 7.82 -7.64 9.12
N THR A 67 7.44 -8.88 9.40
CA THR A 67 6.09 -9.20 9.89
C THR A 67 5.92 -8.80 11.36
N ALA A 68 6.99 -8.80 12.16
CA ALA A 68 6.96 -8.40 13.56
C ALA A 68 6.63 -6.91 13.71
N ASP A 69 7.28 -6.04 12.92
CA ASP A 69 7.00 -4.60 12.91
C ASP A 69 5.56 -4.31 12.49
N LEU A 70 5.09 -4.99 11.43
CA LEU A 70 3.71 -4.86 10.95
C LEU A 70 2.70 -5.31 12.01
N ARG A 71 2.94 -6.43 12.69
CA ARG A 71 2.07 -6.92 13.77
C ARG A 71 2.03 -5.97 14.96
N ASN A 72 3.17 -5.37 15.32
CA ASN A 72 3.23 -4.40 16.40
C ASN A 72 2.45 -3.12 16.04
N ALA A 73 2.62 -2.61 14.82
CA ALA A 73 1.86 -1.47 14.34
C ALA A 73 0.35 -1.75 14.32
N MET A 74 -0.06 -2.91 13.81
CA MET A 74 -1.44 -3.38 13.79
C MET A 74 -2.03 -3.50 15.21
N TYR A 75 -1.27 -4.04 16.15
CA TYR A 75 -1.67 -4.10 17.55
C TYR A 75 -1.88 -2.71 18.16
N LEU A 76 -1.00 -1.74 17.86
CA LEU A 76 -1.15 -0.36 18.35
C LEU A 76 -2.40 0.31 17.78
N VAL A 77 -2.66 0.17 16.48
CA VAL A 77 -3.88 0.68 15.85
C VAL A 77 -5.11 0.06 16.49
N ARG A 78 -5.16 -1.27 16.62
CA ARG A 78 -6.27 -1.97 17.27
C ARG A 78 -6.48 -1.49 18.71
N LYS A 79 -5.41 -1.39 19.49
CA LYS A 79 -5.47 -0.93 20.87
C LYS A 79 -6.00 0.50 20.96
N PHE A 80 -5.58 1.39 20.06
CA PHE A 80 -6.09 2.75 19.98
C PHE A 80 -7.60 2.76 19.65
N MET A 81 -8.01 2.01 18.62
CA MET A 81 -9.42 1.91 18.23
C MET A 81 -10.30 1.38 19.37
N ILE A 82 -9.90 0.29 20.02
CA ILE A 82 -10.60 -0.28 21.19
C ILE A 82 -10.67 0.73 22.34
N SER A 83 -9.61 1.52 22.57
CA SER A 83 -9.61 2.54 23.62
C SER A 83 -10.62 3.67 23.38
N LYS A 84 -11.01 3.89 22.12
CA LYS A 84 -12.00 4.91 21.74
C LYS A 84 -13.40 4.35 21.66
N ASP A 85 -13.54 3.13 21.16
CA ASP A 85 -14.81 2.43 21.10
C ASP A 85 -14.60 0.92 21.33
N THR A 86 -15.24 0.40 22.36
CA THR A 86 -15.18 -1.01 22.76
C THR A 86 -15.82 -1.95 21.73
N SER A 87 -16.63 -1.44 20.79
CA SER A 87 -17.22 -2.25 19.71
C SER A 87 -16.16 -2.96 18.84
N TYR A 88 -14.95 -2.40 18.78
CA TYR A 88 -13.82 -2.95 18.03
C TYR A 88 -13.16 -4.18 18.68
N GLU A 89 -13.49 -4.53 19.93
CA GLU A 89 -12.95 -5.75 20.57
C GLU A 89 -13.33 -7.02 19.81
N GLN A 90 -14.54 -7.05 19.24
CA GLN A 90 -15.08 -8.20 18.52
C GLN A 90 -14.77 -8.16 17.00
N LYS A 91 -14.30 -7.02 16.49
CA LYS A 91 -13.97 -6.85 15.07
C LYS A 91 -12.64 -7.51 14.72
N GLY A 92 -12.53 -7.95 13.46
CA GLY A 92 -11.28 -8.49 12.91
C GLY A 92 -10.18 -7.44 12.83
N ASP A 93 -8.91 -7.86 12.86
CA ASP A 93 -7.76 -6.94 12.74
C ASP A 93 -7.77 -6.15 11.42
N ILE A 94 -8.15 -6.82 10.32
CA ILE A 94 -8.21 -6.21 8.99
C ILE A 94 -9.29 -5.14 8.93
N GLU A 95 -10.49 -5.44 9.46
CA GLU A 95 -11.61 -4.50 9.50
C GLU A 95 -11.28 -3.28 10.39
N THR A 96 -10.64 -3.52 11.53
CA THR A 96 -10.21 -2.44 12.44
C THR A 96 -9.21 -1.50 11.78
N ILE A 97 -8.27 -2.02 10.99
CA ILE A 97 -7.32 -1.19 10.24
C ILE A 97 -8.02 -0.40 9.14
N PHE A 98 -8.93 -1.03 8.40
CA PHE A 98 -9.64 -0.35 7.32
C PHE A 98 -10.48 0.82 7.86
N ASP A 99 -11.21 0.59 8.94
CA ASP A 99 -11.97 1.64 9.62
C ASP A 99 -11.05 2.75 10.17
N ALA A 100 -9.89 2.38 10.74
CA ALA A 100 -8.92 3.35 11.23
C ALA A 100 -8.32 4.22 10.11
N ASP A 101 -8.05 3.62 8.94
CA ASP A 101 -7.55 4.34 7.76
C ASP A 101 -8.61 5.32 7.23
N GLN A 102 -9.87 4.90 7.16
CA GLN A 102 -10.97 5.78 6.78
C GLN A 102 -11.10 6.98 7.73
N ILE A 103 -11.08 6.73 9.05
CA ILE A 103 -11.15 7.81 10.05
C ILE A 103 -9.96 8.76 9.94
N ALA A 104 -8.76 8.24 9.69
CA ALA A 104 -7.58 9.06 9.47
C ALA A 104 -7.71 9.94 8.22
N GLY A 105 -8.29 9.41 7.14
CA GLY A 105 -8.61 10.16 5.93
C GLY A 105 -9.60 11.31 6.20
N ASP A 106 -10.68 11.02 6.91
CA ASP A 106 -11.68 12.04 7.29
C ASP A 106 -11.07 13.12 8.20
N LEU A 107 -10.21 12.72 9.15
CA LEU A 107 -9.50 13.65 10.02
C LEU A 107 -8.54 14.55 9.25
N ALA A 108 -7.83 14.02 8.25
CA ALA A 108 -6.97 14.82 7.38
C ALA A 108 -7.77 15.86 6.59
N ALA A 109 -8.94 15.49 6.06
CA ALA A 109 -9.82 16.44 5.37
C ALA A 109 -10.32 17.54 6.33
N LEU A 110 -10.72 17.17 7.55
CA LEU A 110 -11.13 18.13 8.58
C LEU A 110 -9.98 19.06 9.01
N ALA A 111 -8.75 18.55 9.09
CA ALA A 111 -7.59 19.36 9.43
C ALA A 111 -7.30 20.46 8.40
N LEU A 112 -7.55 20.19 7.10
CA LEU A 112 -7.45 21.21 6.06
C LEU A 112 -8.48 22.32 6.24
N LEU A 113 -9.74 21.95 6.52
CA LEU A 113 -10.81 22.91 6.79
C LEU A 113 -10.53 23.73 8.05
N LEU A 114 -9.97 23.10 9.09
CA LEU A 114 -9.57 23.80 10.32
C LEU A 114 -8.46 24.82 10.07
N ASN A 115 -7.46 24.49 9.25
CA ASN A 115 -6.40 25.42 8.89
C ASN A 115 -6.93 26.62 8.09
N GLU A 116 -7.87 26.38 7.17
CA GLU A 116 -8.53 27.45 6.41
C GLU A 116 -9.34 28.36 7.34
N LEU A 117 -10.15 27.79 8.22
CA LEU A 117 -10.93 28.53 9.20
C LEU A 117 -10.05 29.33 10.16
N GLU A 118 -8.94 28.76 10.63
CA GLU A 118 -7.99 29.47 11.49
C GLU A 118 -7.37 30.67 10.75
N ALA A 119 -7.02 30.51 9.47
CA ALA A 119 -6.51 31.62 8.66
C ALA A 119 -7.55 32.73 8.47
N GLU A 120 -8.82 32.39 8.24
CA GLU A 120 -9.91 33.37 8.15
C GLU A 120 -10.14 34.10 9.48
N ILE A 121 -10.13 33.39 10.61
CA ILE A 121 -10.27 33.99 11.94
C ILE A 121 -9.12 34.98 12.21
N VAL A 122 -7.89 34.62 11.83
CA VAL A 122 -6.73 35.51 11.96
C VAL A 122 -6.89 36.75 11.07
N ASP A 123 -7.37 36.61 9.83
CA ASP A 123 -7.64 37.75 8.94
C ASP A 123 -8.72 38.69 9.51
N ILE A 124 -9.84 38.13 9.99
CA ILE A 124 -10.91 38.91 10.63
C ILE A 124 -10.37 39.65 11.85
N ARG A 125 -9.60 38.98 12.71
CA ARG A 125 -8.99 39.59 13.90
C ARG A 125 -8.03 40.72 13.51
N TYR A 126 -7.26 40.53 12.45
CA TYR A 126 -6.36 41.56 11.93
C TYR A 126 -7.15 42.77 11.42
N ARG A 127 -8.20 42.57 10.62
CA ARG A 127 -9.08 43.64 10.14
C ARG A 127 -9.73 44.42 11.30
N LEU A 128 -10.29 43.73 12.29
CA LEU A 128 -10.90 44.35 13.46
C LEU A 128 -9.93 45.17 14.32
N SER A 129 -8.63 44.90 14.23
CA SER A 129 -7.59 45.71 14.89
C SER A 129 -7.09 46.88 14.03
N HIS A 130 -7.52 47.01 12.77
CA HIS A 130 -7.02 47.99 11.80
C HIS A 130 -8.14 48.76 11.08
N ASP A 131 -8.92 49.57 11.81
CA ASP A 131 -9.97 50.46 11.31
C ASP A 131 -11.21 49.77 10.66
N TRP A 132 -11.40 48.46 10.84
CA TRP A 132 -12.64 47.78 10.46
C TRP A 132 -13.58 47.60 11.65
N MET A 133 -14.89 47.63 11.39
CA MET A 133 -15.96 47.44 12.36
C MET A 133 -16.81 46.23 11.95
N ALA A 134 -17.16 45.36 12.91
CA ALA A 134 -18.11 44.27 12.68
C ALA A 134 -19.51 44.67 13.13
N GLU A 135 -20.50 44.45 12.28
CA GLU A 135 -21.93 44.56 12.60
C GLU A 135 -22.69 43.47 11.84
N LYS A 136 -23.56 42.71 12.54
CA LYS A 136 -24.43 41.65 11.96
C LYS A 136 -23.75 40.73 10.94
N ASN A 137 -22.56 40.23 11.28
CA ASN A 137 -21.73 39.34 10.46
C ASN A 137 -21.09 39.98 9.21
N ILE A 138 -21.12 41.31 9.08
CA ILE A 138 -20.47 42.06 8.01
C ILE A 138 -19.37 42.93 8.61
N LEU A 139 -18.22 42.99 7.91
CA LEU A 139 -17.12 43.89 8.25
C LEU A 139 -17.19 45.15 7.39
N TYR A 140 -17.33 46.30 8.03
CA TYR A 140 -17.36 47.62 7.41
C TYR A 140 -16.02 48.34 7.63
N ARG A 141 -15.60 49.12 6.62
CA ARG A 141 -14.44 50.01 6.72
C ARG A 141 -14.82 51.38 6.17
N PHE A 142 -14.64 52.40 6.99
CA PHE A 142 -14.90 53.78 6.59
C PHE A 142 -13.62 54.40 6.02
N ALA A 143 -13.67 54.89 4.79
CA ALA A 143 -12.56 55.61 4.18
C ALA A 143 -12.38 56.96 4.88
N LYS A 144 -11.15 57.25 5.31
CA LYS A 144 -10.80 58.50 6.02
C LYS A 144 -10.67 59.72 5.08
N GLN A 145 -10.64 59.50 3.77
CA GLN A 145 -10.47 60.53 2.76
C GLN A 145 -11.62 60.49 1.76
N GLY A 146 -12.03 61.68 1.28
CA GLY A 146 -12.96 61.78 0.17
C GLY A 146 -12.32 61.26 -1.11
N SER A 147 -13.05 60.44 -1.86
CA SER A 147 -12.61 59.87 -3.13
C SER A 147 -13.77 59.86 -4.13
N THR A 148 -13.45 59.83 -5.41
CA THR A 148 -14.48 59.62 -6.44
C THR A 148 -15.05 58.20 -6.33
N PHE A 149 -16.23 57.97 -6.90
CA PHE A 149 -16.86 56.64 -6.89
C PHE A 149 -15.94 55.55 -7.46
N TRP A 150 -15.19 55.85 -8.52
CA TRP A 150 -14.27 54.89 -9.15
C TRP A 150 -13.07 54.57 -8.26
N GLU A 151 -12.50 55.56 -7.59
CA GLU A 151 -11.41 55.38 -6.65
C GLU A 151 -11.87 54.61 -5.40
N ALA A 152 -13.07 54.89 -4.89
CA ALA A 152 -13.66 54.17 -3.78
C ALA A 152 -13.93 52.69 -4.13
N LYS A 153 -14.41 52.43 -5.35
CA LYS A 153 -14.59 51.06 -5.85
C LYS A 153 -13.26 50.31 -5.90
N GLN A 154 -12.22 50.92 -6.45
CA GLN A 154 -10.88 50.33 -6.54
C GLN A 154 -10.27 50.11 -5.15
N PHE A 155 -10.50 51.04 -4.21
CA PHE A 155 -10.08 50.91 -2.82
C PHE A 155 -10.71 49.69 -2.14
N CYS A 156 -12.02 49.47 -2.29
CA CYS A 156 -12.68 48.28 -1.78
C CYS A 156 -12.15 46.99 -2.43
N GLU A 157 -11.99 46.97 -3.76
CA GLU A 157 -11.52 45.78 -4.48
C GLU A 157 -10.11 45.34 -4.06
N ASN A 158 -9.21 46.29 -3.75
CA ASN A 158 -7.86 46.00 -3.25
C ASN A 158 -7.88 45.22 -1.92
N ASP A 159 -8.87 45.46 -1.07
CA ASP A 159 -9.06 44.76 0.22
C ASP A 159 -9.96 43.52 0.12
N LYS A 160 -10.30 43.10 -1.12
CA LYS A 160 -11.29 42.06 -1.43
C LYS A 160 -12.68 42.37 -0.87
N ALA A 161 -13.01 43.65 -0.71
CA ALA A 161 -14.29 44.14 -0.25
C ALA A 161 -15.10 44.74 -1.43
N LYS A 162 -16.34 45.14 -1.14
CA LYS A 162 -17.23 45.81 -2.08
C LYS A 162 -17.77 47.08 -1.42
N ILE A 163 -18.19 48.05 -2.24
CA ILE A 163 -18.90 49.23 -1.74
C ILE A 163 -20.14 48.74 -1.00
N ALA A 164 -20.31 49.18 0.25
CA ALA A 164 -21.45 48.82 1.07
C ALA A 164 -22.75 49.21 0.38
N LYS A 165 -23.69 48.28 0.34
CA LYS A 165 -25.04 48.50 -0.16
C LYS A 165 -25.97 48.25 1.02
N ILE A 166 -26.73 49.27 1.39
CA ILE A 166 -27.69 49.18 2.47
C ILE A 166 -28.86 48.31 1.98
N GLU A 167 -29.04 47.14 2.58
CA GLU A 167 -30.09 46.19 2.18
C GLU A 167 -31.27 46.17 3.14
N ASN A 168 -31.13 46.73 4.33
CA ASN A 168 -32.20 46.82 5.32
C ASN A 168 -32.17 48.15 6.07
N ALA A 169 -33.34 48.54 6.62
CA ALA A 169 -33.48 49.79 7.37
C ALA A 169 -32.64 49.82 8.66
N GLU A 170 -32.27 48.67 9.20
CA GLU A 170 -31.44 48.60 10.40
C GLU A 170 -29.96 48.91 10.12
N GLU A 171 -29.50 48.67 8.89
CA GLU A 171 -28.16 49.01 8.36
C GLU A 171 -28.10 50.48 7.96
N GLU A 172 -29.23 51.08 7.57
CA GLU A 172 -29.36 52.52 7.35
C GLU A 172 -29.21 53.33 8.64
N ILE A 173 -29.67 52.77 9.77
CA ILE A 173 -29.61 53.39 11.11
C ILE A 173 -28.24 53.15 11.79
N LEU A 174 -27.17 52.92 11.03
CA LEU A 174 -25.78 53.13 11.51
C LEU A 174 -25.48 54.63 11.76
N ASP A 175 -26.51 55.42 12.09
CA ASP A 175 -26.49 56.79 12.54
C ASP A 175 -26.08 56.83 14.02
N GLY A 176 -24.79 57.01 14.26
CA GLY A 176 -24.27 57.18 15.60
C GLY A 176 -22.82 57.62 15.72
N TRP A 177 -22.15 58.04 14.63
CA TRP A 177 -20.79 58.60 14.64
C TRP A 177 -20.60 59.66 13.57
#